data_AF-K9S481-F1
#
_entry.id   AF-K9S481-F1
#
_cell.length_a   1.000
_cell.length_b   1.000
_cell.length_c   1.000
_cell.angle_alpha   90.00
_cell.angle_beta   90.00
_cell.angle_gamma   90.00
#
_symmetry.space_group_name_H-M   'P 1'
#
loop_
_entity.id
_entity.type
_entity.pdbx_description
1 polymer ?
#
loop_
_entity_poly.entity_id
_entity_poly.type
_entity_poly.pdbx_seq_one_letter_code
_entity_poly.pdbx_strand_id
1 'polypeptide(L)'
;MKARSLLTTLGLSLAVLSSVALPAQAETKTLVNGPISAEVSYDPEPDSRFVNNVRIQISRQGQTLLDAAVPESNLVALAARGEVPVEIQDLDADGEPEVILDLYTGGAHCCTVSNIYRYLPDQNTYQASTKDWRDYSYRREFLNGDAVPEFVSADPRFAYQFTSFAGSGVPVQIWNYRAGRWTDVTRQYPARIYNDAFRWWQSFERVRRENPNHDALEVRGVLAAYMADKYLLGQEEDGWRRLRQVYRYSDREQYFSELRSFLRETGYAR
;
A
#
# COMPACT_ATOMS: atom_id res chain seq x y z
N MET A 1 51.34 70.74 34.69
CA MET A 1 51.14 69.65 33.70
C MET A 1 51.01 68.33 34.44
N LYS A 2 49.82 67.71 34.42
CA LYS A 2 49.53 66.38 35.00
C LYS A 2 49.64 65.34 33.88
N ALA A 3 50.42 64.28 34.06
CA ALA A 3 50.47 63.13 33.14
C ALA A 3 50.10 61.85 33.90
N ARG A 4 49.31 61.02 33.22
CA ARG A 4 48.42 59.97 33.74
C ARG A 4 49.13 58.63 33.98
N SER A 5 48.61 57.90 34.96
CA SER A 5 48.88 56.48 35.24
C SER A 5 48.23 55.57 34.18
N LEU A 6 48.94 54.51 33.77
CA LEU A 6 48.46 53.45 32.87
C LEU A 6 48.20 52.19 33.70
N LEU A 7 46.94 51.75 33.78
CA LEU A 7 46.56 50.43 34.28
C LEU A 7 46.68 49.40 33.16
N THR A 8 47.34 48.28 33.45
CA THR A 8 47.44 47.10 32.57
C THR A 8 46.34 46.11 32.98
N THR A 9 45.41 45.82 32.07
CA THR A 9 44.37 44.79 32.28
C THR A 9 44.83 43.46 31.71
N LEU A 10 44.88 42.43 32.57
CA LEU A 10 45.17 41.03 32.24
C LEU A 10 43.85 40.35 31.82
N GLY A 11 43.74 39.91 30.56
CA GLY A 11 42.57 39.19 30.06
C GLY A 11 42.69 37.67 30.28
N LEU A 12 41.77 37.09 31.05
CA LEU A 12 41.62 35.65 31.26
C LEU A 12 40.76 35.07 30.12
N SER A 13 41.33 34.25 29.25
CA SER A 13 40.60 33.57 28.17
C SER A 13 39.98 32.26 28.66
N LEU A 14 38.65 32.24 28.75
CA LEU A 14 37.85 31.05 29.04
C LEU A 14 37.60 30.30 27.72
N ALA A 15 38.18 29.12 27.54
CA ALA A 15 37.91 28.27 26.39
C ALA A 15 36.57 27.54 26.59
N VAL A 16 35.57 27.89 25.78
CA VAL A 16 34.29 27.19 25.72
C VAL A 16 34.45 25.99 24.79
N LEU A 17 34.41 24.77 25.33
CA LEU A 17 34.29 23.54 24.57
C LEU A 17 32.82 23.37 24.14
N SER A 18 32.51 23.76 22.91
CA SER A 18 31.22 23.46 22.28
C SER A 18 31.19 22.01 21.82
N SER A 19 30.35 21.19 22.44
CA SER A 19 29.99 19.87 21.93
C SER A 19 29.15 20.04 20.66
N VAL A 20 29.78 19.89 19.50
CA VAL A 20 29.06 19.80 18.23
C VAL A 20 28.39 18.43 18.19
N ALA A 21 27.06 18.40 18.32
CA ALA A 21 26.30 17.20 17.99
C ALA A 21 26.51 16.91 16.49
N LEU A 22 27.08 15.75 16.17
CA LEU A 22 27.13 15.28 14.79
C LEU A 22 25.68 15.11 14.30
N PRO A 23 25.34 15.54 13.07
CA PRO A 23 24.04 15.24 12.51
C PRO A 23 23.83 13.72 12.52
N ALA A 24 22.61 13.28 12.84
CA ALA A 24 22.25 11.88 12.71
C ALA A 24 22.57 11.43 11.28
N GLN A 25 23.43 10.42 11.15
CA GLN A 25 23.85 9.92 9.85
C GLN A 25 22.68 9.14 9.24
N ALA A 26 22.29 9.50 8.01
CA ALA A 26 21.27 8.75 7.27
C ALA A 26 21.67 7.26 7.21
N GLU A 27 20.73 6.37 7.51
CA GLU A 27 20.92 4.95 7.31
C GLU A 27 20.80 4.64 5.82
N THR A 28 21.47 3.57 5.39
CA THR A 28 21.51 3.18 3.98
C THR A 28 21.47 1.67 3.84
N LYS A 29 20.71 1.21 2.85
CA LYS A 29 20.50 -0.22 2.57
C LYS A 29 20.57 -0.43 1.07
N THR A 30 21.38 -1.39 0.66
CA THR A 30 21.67 -1.65 -0.75
C THR A 30 21.29 -3.08 -1.10
N LEU A 31 20.54 -3.24 -2.18
CA LEU A 31 20.24 -4.52 -2.80
C LEU A 31 20.89 -4.58 -4.17
N VAL A 32 21.48 -5.72 -4.51
CA VAL A 32 22.13 -5.96 -5.80
C VAL A 32 21.55 -7.21 -6.43
N ASN A 33 21.17 -7.13 -7.71
CA ASN A 33 20.77 -8.28 -8.51
C ASN A 33 21.32 -8.13 -9.94
N GLY A 34 22.28 -8.98 -10.29
CA GLY A 34 22.99 -8.89 -11.56
C GLY A 34 23.64 -7.51 -11.77
N PRO A 35 23.34 -6.80 -12.87
CA PRO A 35 23.92 -5.49 -13.14
C PRO A 35 23.25 -4.34 -12.37
N ILE A 36 22.14 -4.59 -11.65
CA ILE A 36 21.33 -3.55 -11.00
C ILE A 36 21.69 -3.49 -9.52
N SER A 37 21.88 -2.26 -9.01
CA SER A 37 21.99 -1.97 -7.59
C SER A 37 20.96 -0.91 -7.22
N ALA A 38 20.14 -1.18 -6.20
CA ALA A 38 19.19 -0.25 -5.62
C ALA A 38 19.62 0.08 -4.20
N GLU A 39 19.92 1.35 -3.95
CA GLU A 39 20.27 1.87 -2.63
C GLU A 39 19.13 2.74 -2.12
N VAL A 40 18.67 2.46 -0.90
CA VAL A 40 17.65 3.23 -0.19
C VAL A 40 18.31 3.89 1.01
N SER A 41 18.20 5.20 1.11
CA SER A 41 18.70 5.98 2.26
C SER A 41 17.57 6.73 2.94
N TYR A 42 17.67 6.88 4.26
CA TYR A 42 16.61 7.47 5.08
C TYR A 42 17.15 7.98 6.44
N ASP A 43 16.43 8.93 7.02
CA ASP A 43 16.71 9.44 8.36
C ASP A 43 15.81 8.71 9.38
N PRO A 44 16.36 7.94 10.32
CA PRO A 44 15.56 7.23 11.31
C PRO A 44 14.94 8.17 12.35
N GLU A 45 13.67 7.98 12.70
CA GLU A 45 13.07 8.66 13.85
C GLU A 45 13.48 7.95 15.16
N PRO A 46 13.98 8.70 16.17
CA PRO A 46 14.34 8.12 17.47
C PRO A 46 13.17 7.33 18.10
N ASP A 47 13.48 6.16 18.65
CA ASP A 47 12.53 5.28 19.36
C ASP A 47 11.26 4.92 18.55
N SER A 48 11.37 4.91 17.22
CA SER A 48 10.24 4.75 16.30
C SER A 48 10.58 3.82 15.14
N ARG A 49 9.56 3.18 14.55
CA ARG A 49 9.70 2.43 13.29
C ARG A 49 9.63 3.32 12.05
N PHE A 50 9.37 4.61 12.25
CA PHE A 50 9.18 5.58 11.20
C PHE A 50 10.51 6.18 10.75
N VAL A 51 10.57 6.58 9.49
CA VAL A 51 11.74 7.21 8.87
C VAL A 51 11.30 8.39 8.01
N ASN A 52 12.22 9.32 7.80
CA ASN A 52 12.05 10.52 7.00
C ASN A 52 13.07 10.60 5.86
N ASN A 53 12.85 11.54 4.94
CA ASN A 53 13.78 11.86 3.85
C ASN A 53 14.22 10.63 3.03
N VAL A 54 13.28 9.70 2.78
CA VAL A 54 13.59 8.48 2.03
C VAL A 54 13.99 8.83 0.60
N ARG A 55 15.17 8.35 0.19
CA ARG A 55 15.69 8.46 -1.17
C ARG A 55 16.00 7.09 -1.73
N ILE A 56 15.94 6.99 -3.06
CA ILE A 56 16.40 5.82 -3.78
C ILE A 56 17.42 6.24 -4.84
N GLN A 57 18.51 5.49 -4.90
CA GLN A 57 19.50 5.55 -5.95
C GLN A 57 19.53 4.21 -6.68
N ILE A 58 19.32 4.22 -7.99
CA ILE A 58 19.39 3.02 -8.82
C ILE A 58 20.56 3.15 -9.80
N SER A 59 21.46 2.17 -9.72
CA SER A 59 22.63 2.08 -10.58
C SER A 59 22.57 0.83 -11.45
N ARG A 60 23.09 0.94 -12.67
CA ARG A 60 23.24 -0.17 -13.62
C ARG A 60 24.69 -0.23 -14.09
N GLN A 61 25.33 -1.40 -13.93
CA GLN A 61 26.76 -1.60 -14.24
C GLN A 61 27.67 -0.54 -13.59
N GLY A 62 27.34 -0.12 -12.37
CA GLY A 62 28.09 0.90 -11.62
C GLY A 62 27.79 2.35 -12.02
N GLN A 63 26.97 2.61 -13.03
CA GLN A 63 26.50 3.95 -13.38
C GLN A 63 25.18 4.26 -12.69
N THR A 64 25.10 5.34 -11.93
CA THR A 64 23.84 5.85 -11.37
C THR A 64 22.94 6.38 -12.49
N LEU A 65 21.75 5.79 -12.62
CA LEU A 65 20.76 6.17 -13.63
C LEU A 65 19.51 6.86 -13.03
N LEU A 66 19.32 6.73 -11.72
CA LEU A 66 18.32 7.45 -10.94
C LEU A 66 18.89 7.78 -9.55
N ASP A 67 18.64 9.00 -9.07
CA ASP A 67 18.81 9.41 -7.67
C ASP A 67 17.68 10.40 -7.36
N ALA A 68 16.71 9.98 -6.55
CA ALA A 68 15.49 10.74 -6.31
C ALA A 68 14.96 10.54 -4.89
N ALA A 69 14.20 11.52 -4.41
CA ALA A 69 13.32 11.33 -3.26
C ALA A 69 12.20 10.36 -3.63
N VAL A 70 11.82 9.49 -2.69
CA VAL A 70 10.74 8.54 -2.90
C VAL A 70 9.38 9.25 -2.79
N PRO A 71 8.44 9.06 -3.73
CA PRO A 71 7.10 9.61 -3.61
C PRO A 71 6.38 9.12 -2.35
N GLU A 72 5.57 9.99 -1.75
CA GLU A 72 4.71 9.68 -0.58
C GLU A 72 5.47 9.13 0.64
N SER A 73 6.75 9.48 0.79
CA SER A 73 7.63 8.96 1.84
C SER A 73 7.85 9.91 3.03
N ASN A 74 6.99 10.93 3.19
CA ASN A 74 7.06 11.82 4.34
C ASN A 74 6.50 11.08 5.56
N LEU A 75 7.39 10.64 6.45
CA LEU A 75 7.11 9.80 7.61
C LEU A 75 6.47 8.45 7.25
N VAL A 76 7.30 7.49 6.85
CA VAL A 76 6.89 6.11 6.54
C VAL A 76 7.52 5.13 7.50
N ALA A 77 6.82 4.04 7.84
CA ALA A 77 7.47 2.87 8.38
C ALA A 77 8.01 2.02 7.23
N LEU A 78 9.29 1.67 7.33
CA LEU A 78 9.85 0.55 6.60
C LEU A 78 9.35 -0.74 7.27
N ALA A 79 9.28 -1.85 6.54
CA ALA A 79 8.69 -3.09 7.02
C ALA A 79 9.13 -3.44 8.46
N ALA A 80 8.20 -4.00 9.25
CA ALA A 80 8.47 -4.34 10.64
C ALA A 80 9.64 -5.35 10.70
N ARG A 81 10.78 -4.95 11.31
CA ARG A 81 11.98 -5.75 11.65
C ARG A 81 13.22 -5.59 10.76
N GLY A 82 13.57 -4.37 10.34
CA GLY A 82 14.96 -4.04 9.97
C GLY A 82 15.44 -4.49 8.59
N GLU A 83 14.53 -5.01 7.77
CA GLU A 83 14.74 -5.21 6.33
C GLU A 83 14.13 -4.02 5.59
N VAL A 84 14.89 -3.42 4.66
CA VAL A 84 14.29 -2.48 3.73
C VAL A 84 13.49 -3.30 2.75
N PRO A 85 12.19 -3.01 2.59
CA PRO A 85 11.30 -3.70 1.68
C PRO A 85 11.57 -3.27 0.23
N VAL A 86 12.83 -3.41 -0.20
CA VAL A 86 13.28 -3.19 -1.57
C VAL A 86 13.53 -4.54 -2.20
N GLU A 87 13.08 -4.69 -3.45
CA GLU A 87 13.30 -5.89 -4.25
C GLU A 87 13.73 -5.51 -5.66
N ILE A 88 14.47 -6.41 -6.32
CA ILE A 88 14.83 -6.29 -7.75
C ILE A 88 14.35 -7.57 -8.44
N GLN A 89 13.26 -7.46 -9.21
CA GLN A 89 12.55 -8.59 -9.78
C GLN A 89 11.90 -8.20 -11.10
N ASP A 90 12.00 -9.08 -12.11
CA ASP A 90 11.24 -8.95 -13.35
C ASP A 90 9.75 -9.28 -13.07
N LEU A 91 8.89 -8.26 -13.18
CA LEU A 91 7.47 -8.34 -12.85
C LEU A 91 6.57 -8.65 -14.03
N ASP A 92 7.04 -8.52 -15.28
CA ASP A 92 6.21 -8.68 -16.47
C ASP A 92 6.78 -9.64 -17.53
N ALA A 93 7.88 -10.31 -17.16
CA ALA A 93 8.64 -11.28 -17.92
C ALA A 93 9.23 -10.73 -19.23
N ASP A 94 9.61 -9.45 -19.26
CA ASP A 94 10.30 -8.83 -20.39
C ASP A 94 11.84 -9.00 -20.34
N GLY A 95 12.36 -9.63 -19.28
CA GLY A 95 13.79 -9.86 -19.06
C GLY A 95 14.50 -8.69 -18.40
N GLU A 96 13.79 -7.61 -18.07
CA GLU A 96 14.31 -6.41 -17.43
C GLU A 96 13.73 -6.24 -16.02
N PRO A 97 14.52 -6.49 -14.95
CA PRO A 97 13.98 -6.37 -13.59
C PRO A 97 13.54 -4.96 -13.22
N GLU A 98 12.36 -4.85 -12.61
CA GLU A 98 11.94 -3.67 -11.86
C GLU A 98 12.58 -3.62 -10.47
N VAL A 99 12.75 -2.39 -9.95
CA VAL A 99 12.98 -2.17 -8.52
C VAL A 99 11.66 -1.82 -7.85
N ILE A 100 11.33 -2.48 -6.75
CA ILE A 100 10.08 -2.27 -6.00
C ILE A 100 10.46 -1.85 -4.59
N LEU A 101 9.87 -0.78 -4.09
CA LEU A 101 10.02 -0.32 -2.72
C LEU A 101 8.62 -0.20 -2.08
N ASP A 102 8.32 -1.08 -1.15
CA ASP A 102 7.04 -1.06 -0.43
C ASP A 102 7.14 -0.20 0.83
N LEU A 103 6.23 0.76 1.01
CA LEU A 103 6.22 1.66 2.16
C LEU A 103 4.90 1.55 2.92
N TYR A 104 4.98 1.79 4.23
CA TYR A 104 3.81 2.01 5.05
C TYR A 104 3.76 3.46 5.55
N THR A 105 2.85 4.29 5.05
CA THR A 105 2.80 5.74 5.37
C THR A 105 2.18 6.10 6.73
N GLY A 106 1.94 5.11 7.61
CA GLY A 106 1.74 5.36 9.04
C GLY A 106 0.32 5.55 9.56
N GLY A 107 -0.70 5.53 8.70
CA GLY A 107 -2.10 5.70 9.11
C GLY A 107 -2.73 4.45 9.75
N ALA A 108 -3.61 4.64 10.74
CA ALA A 108 -4.33 3.56 11.42
C ALA A 108 -5.21 2.70 10.48
N HIS A 109 -5.71 3.31 9.40
CA HIS A 109 -6.53 2.71 8.36
C HIS A 109 -6.15 3.33 7.01
N CYS A 110 -5.07 2.82 6.39
CA CYS A 110 -4.63 3.02 5.00
C CYS A 110 -3.18 2.55 4.90
N CYS A 111 -2.54 2.95 3.80
CA CYS A 111 -1.18 3.43 3.83
C CYS A 111 -0.11 2.43 3.43
N THR A 112 -0.47 1.34 2.76
CA THR A 112 0.50 0.52 2.02
C THR A 112 0.61 1.00 0.58
N VAL A 113 1.84 1.33 0.15
CA VAL A 113 2.13 1.80 -1.20
C VAL A 113 3.35 1.07 -1.75
N SER A 114 3.37 0.82 -3.06
CA SER A 114 4.55 0.33 -3.77
C SER A 114 5.06 1.41 -4.70
N ASN A 115 6.34 1.77 -4.58
CA ASN A 115 7.04 2.56 -5.57
C ASN A 115 7.81 1.61 -6.49
N ILE A 116 7.46 1.59 -7.77
CA ILE A 116 8.03 0.70 -8.79
C ILE A 116 8.85 1.54 -9.76
N TYR A 117 10.08 1.14 -9.99
CA TYR A 117 11.03 1.79 -10.87
C TYR A 117 11.35 0.86 -12.03
N ARG A 118 10.90 1.24 -13.22
CA ARG A 118 11.09 0.49 -14.47
C ARG A 118 12.16 1.14 -15.33
N TYR A 119 13.07 0.35 -15.88
CA TYR A 119 14.10 0.87 -16.77
C TYR A 119 13.50 1.26 -18.14
N LEU A 120 13.90 2.42 -18.65
CA LEU A 120 13.53 2.89 -19.99
C LEU A 120 14.81 2.95 -20.85
N PRO A 121 15.09 1.92 -21.67
CA PRO A 121 16.32 1.84 -22.47
C PRO A 121 16.57 3.06 -23.35
N ASP A 122 15.52 3.59 -24.00
CA ASP A 122 15.63 4.73 -24.92
C ASP A 122 16.05 6.04 -24.21
N GLN A 123 15.78 6.15 -22.91
CA GLN A 123 16.12 7.32 -22.10
C GLN A 123 17.32 7.09 -21.18
N ASN A 124 17.80 5.84 -21.11
CA ASN A 124 18.83 5.37 -20.18
C ASN A 124 18.59 5.84 -18.72
N THR A 125 17.36 5.71 -18.25
CA THR A 125 16.96 6.08 -16.88
C THR A 125 15.84 5.18 -16.36
N TYR A 126 15.46 5.34 -15.10
CA TYR A 126 14.32 4.65 -14.51
C TYR A 126 13.12 5.58 -14.39
N GLN A 127 11.95 5.09 -14.77
CA GLN A 127 10.68 5.76 -14.53
C GLN A 127 10.05 5.22 -13.26
N ALA A 128 9.74 6.13 -12.32
CA ALA A 128 9.01 5.82 -11.12
C ALA A 128 7.49 5.79 -11.37
N SER A 129 6.80 4.86 -10.71
CA SER A 129 5.35 4.80 -10.62
C SER A 129 4.95 4.36 -9.21
N THR A 130 3.82 4.84 -8.72
CA THR A 130 3.32 4.50 -7.38
C THR A 130 1.99 3.76 -7.49
N LYS A 131 1.86 2.66 -6.77
CA LYS A 131 0.61 1.92 -6.61
C LYS A 131 0.16 2.02 -5.16
N ASP A 132 -0.97 2.68 -4.96
CA ASP A 132 -1.63 2.80 -3.66
C ASP A 132 -2.53 1.58 -3.43
N TRP A 133 -2.17 0.78 -2.42
CA TRP A 133 -2.91 -0.42 -1.98
C TRP A 133 -3.83 -0.14 -0.79
N ARG A 134 -3.82 1.09 -0.27
CA ARG A 134 -4.56 1.51 0.92
C ARG A 134 -4.31 0.53 2.08
N ASP A 135 -5.37 0.00 2.68
CA ASP A 135 -5.34 -0.82 3.88
C ASP A 135 -4.93 -2.29 3.68
N TYR A 136 -4.93 -2.77 2.43
CA TYR A 136 -5.01 -4.22 2.18
C TYR A 136 -3.73 -4.84 1.62
N SER A 137 -2.70 -4.03 1.33
CA SER A 137 -1.42 -4.47 0.75
C SER A 137 -1.65 -5.43 -0.43
N TYR A 138 -0.70 -6.31 -0.72
CA TYR A 138 -0.86 -7.34 -1.74
C TYR A 138 -0.07 -8.60 -1.39
N ARG A 139 -0.44 -9.71 -2.02
CA ARG A 139 0.38 -10.92 -2.14
C ARG A 139 0.64 -11.19 -3.61
N ARG A 140 1.85 -11.62 -3.95
CA ARG A 140 2.15 -12.13 -5.29
C ARG A 140 1.80 -13.61 -5.35
N GLU A 141 1.02 -14.00 -6.37
CA GLU A 141 0.65 -15.38 -6.65
C GLU A 141 0.77 -15.63 -8.17
N PHE A 142 1.26 -16.80 -8.59
CA PHE A 142 1.24 -17.22 -9.99
C PHE A 142 -0.08 -17.95 -10.26
N LEU A 143 -1.13 -17.22 -10.60
CA LEU A 143 -2.49 -17.75 -10.70
C LEU A 143 -2.78 -18.44 -12.03
N ASN A 144 -2.09 -18.03 -13.08
CA ASN A 144 -2.27 -18.52 -14.45
C ASN A 144 -1.16 -19.53 -14.88
N GLY A 145 -0.15 -19.73 -14.03
CA GLY A 145 0.96 -20.67 -14.26
C GLY A 145 2.07 -20.17 -15.21
N ASP A 146 2.06 -18.89 -15.59
CA ASP A 146 3.18 -18.26 -16.29
C ASP A 146 4.27 -17.77 -15.31
N ALA A 147 5.28 -17.09 -15.83
CA ALA A 147 6.39 -16.52 -15.05
C ALA A 147 6.09 -15.11 -14.50
N VAL A 148 4.86 -14.60 -14.68
CA VAL A 148 4.42 -13.26 -14.27
C VAL A 148 3.50 -13.39 -13.06
N PRO A 149 3.84 -12.80 -11.91
CA PRO A 149 2.97 -12.88 -10.75
C PRO A 149 1.74 -11.96 -10.90
N GLU A 150 0.57 -12.47 -10.51
CA GLU A 150 -0.59 -11.65 -10.17
C GLU A 150 -0.44 -11.05 -8.77
N PHE A 151 -0.89 -9.82 -8.61
CA PHE A 151 -0.92 -9.10 -7.33
C PHE A 151 -2.33 -9.20 -6.74
N VAL A 152 -2.51 -10.09 -5.77
CA VAL A 152 -3.76 -10.36 -5.08
C VAL A 152 -3.91 -9.42 -3.89
N SER A 153 -4.93 -8.58 -3.92
CA SER A 153 -5.27 -7.57 -2.92
C SER A 153 -6.79 -7.58 -2.67
N ALA A 154 -7.34 -6.49 -2.17
CA ALA A 154 -8.77 -6.26 -1.99
C ALA A 154 -9.16 -4.86 -2.48
N ASP A 155 -10.44 -4.63 -2.73
CA ASP A 155 -10.96 -3.33 -3.16
C ASP A 155 -11.19 -2.39 -1.96
N PRO A 156 -10.32 -1.39 -1.74
CA PRO A 156 -10.43 -0.53 -0.57
C PRO A 156 -11.62 0.41 -0.61
N ARG A 157 -12.29 0.56 -1.76
CA ARG A 157 -13.46 1.44 -1.90
C ARG A 157 -14.64 0.96 -1.04
N PHE A 158 -14.63 -0.29 -0.60
CA PHE A 158 -15.66 -0.84 0.29
C PHE A 158 -15.43 -0.50 1.77
N ALA A 159 -14.20 -0.10 2.16
CA ALA A 159 -13.91 0.31 3.52
C ALA A 159 -14.75 1.54 3.90
N TYR A 160 -15.40 1.50 5.06
CA TYR A 160 -16.30 2.55 5.56
C TYR A 160 -17.57 2.81 4.73
N GLN A 161 -17.73 2.17 3.58
CA GLN A 161 -18.82 2.50 2.65
C GLN A 161 -20.20 2.09 3.20
N PHE A 162 -20.28 0.94 3.86
CA PHE A 162 -21.55 0.35 4.29
C PHE A 162 -21.66 0.12 5.80
N THR A 163 -20.55 0.29 6.52
CA THR A 163 -20.42 0.08 7.97
C THR A 163 -19.07 0.61 8.47
N SER A 164 -18.72 0.38 9.74
CA SER A 164 -17.39 0.70 10.27
C SER A 164 -16.29 -0.07 9.52
N PHE A 165 -15.03 0.37 9.64
CA PHE A 165 -13.90 -0.34 9.04
C PHE A 165 -13.86 -1.82 9.43
N ALA A 166 -14.01 -2.10 10.72
CA ALA A 166 -13.97 -3.46 11.26
C ALA A 166 -15.08 -4.37 10.72
N GLY A 167 -16.23 -3.80 10.36
CA GLY A 167 -17.35 -4.53 9.74
C GLY A 167 -17.29 -4.58 8.21
N SER A 168 -16.37 -3.86 7.58
CA SER A 168 -16.32 -3.74 6.12
C SER A 168 -15.86 -5.06 5.50
N GLY A 169 -16.66 -5.61 4.58
CA GLY A 169 -16.19 -6.65 3.67
C GLY A 169 -15.55 -5.98 2.46
N VAL A 170 -14.42 -6.52 1.99
CA VAL A 170 -13.70 -5.97 0.83
C VAL A 170 -13.48 -7.07 -0.21
N PRO A 171 -14.15 -7.02 -1.39
CA PRO A 171 -14.02 -8.07 -2.38
C PRO A 171 -12.58 -8.15 -2.91
N VAL A 172 -12.16 -9.34 -3.31
CA VAL A 172 -10.84 -9.58 -3.90
C VAL A 172 -10.60 -8.69 -5.13
N GLN A 173 -9.40 -8.13 -5.22
CA GLN A 173 -8.89 -7.52 -6.46
C GLN A 173 -7.59 -8.19 -6.87
N ILE A 174 -7.48 -8.49 -8.16
CA ILE A 174 -6.30 -9.13 -8.74
C ILE A 174 -5.77 -8.22 -9.83
N TRP A 175 -4.51 -7.85 -9.71
CA TRP A 175 -3.85 -6.89 -10.59
C TRP A 175 -2.71 -7.54 -11.35
N ASN A 176 -2.59 -7.21 -12.64
CA ASN A 176 -1.39 -7.48 -13.42
C ASN A 176 -0.60 -6.20 -13.63
N TYR A 177 0.72 -6.32 -13.53
CA TYR A 177 1.65 -5.30 -13.95
C TYR A 177 2.22 -5.71 -15.32
N ARG A 178 2.16 -4.79 -16.28
CA ARG A 178 2.84 -4.97 -17.58
C ARG A 178 3.25 -3.63 -18.13
N ALA A 179 4.53 -3.51 -18.46
CA ALA A 179 5.13 -2.35 -19.08
C ALA A 179 4.77 -1.02 -18.38
N GLY A 180 4.87 -0.97 -17.04
CA GLY A 180 4.53 0.23 -16.26
C GLY A 180 3.05 0.43 -15.97
N ARG A 181 2.17 -0.49 -16.41
CA ARG A 181 0.72 -0.34 -16.27
C ARG A 181 0.11 -1.43 -15.39
N TRP A 182 -0.65 -0.99 -14.40
CA TRP A 182 -1.53 -1.83 -13.59
C TRP A 182 -2.89 -2.02 -14.28
N THR A 183 -3.34 -3.27 -14.38
CA THR A 183 -4.66 -3.61 -14.92
C THR A 183 -5.40 -4.52 -13.94
N ASP A 184 -6.63 -4.17 -13.59
CA ASP A 184 -7.52 -5.05 -12.84
C ASP A 184 -7.95 -6.21 -13.75
N VAL A 185 -7.47 -7.40 -13.39
CA VAL A 185 -7.73 -8.66 -14.10
C VAL A 185 -8.62 -9.60 -13.30
N THR A 186 -9.25 -9.12 -12.22
CA THR A 186 -10.02 -9.94 -11.27
C THR A 186 -11.01 -10.89 -11.96
N ARG A 187 -11.74 -10.40 -12.97
CA ARG A 187 -12.73 -11.20 -13.74
C ARG A 187 -12.15 -12.39 -14.50
N GLN A 188 -10.85 -12.43 -14.73
CA GLN A 188 -10.17 -13.55 -15.38
C GLN A 188 -10.00 -14.75 -14.43
N TYR A 189 -10.25 -14.56 -13.12
CA TYR A 189 -10.04 -15.56 -12.08
C TYR A 189 -11.35 -15.95 -11.36
N PRO A 190 -12.34 -16.52 -12.06
CA PRO A 190 -13.66 -16.83 -11.49
C PRO A 190 -13.59 -17.79 -10.29
N ALA A 191 -12.60 -18.69 -10.24
CA ALA A 191 -12.40 -19.56 -9.08
C ALA A 191 -11.99 -18.78 -7.81
N ARG A 192 -11.15 -17.75 -7.95
CA ARG A 192 -10.77 -16.88 -6.83
C ARG A 192 -11.96 -16.04 -6.36
N ILE A 193 -12.71 -15.47 -7.30
CA ILE A 193 -13.94 -14.71 -7.00
C ILE A 193 -14.99 -15.60 -6.31
N TYR A 194 -15.19 -16.82 -6.80
CA TYR A 194 -16.14 -17.76 -6.18
C TYR A 194 -15.74 -18.11 -4.74
N ASN A 195 -14.46 -18.37 -4.50
CA ASN A 195 -13.95 -18.64 -3.16
C ASN A 195 -14.12 -17.42 -2.23
N ASP A 196 -13.92 -16.21 -2.75
CA ASP A 196 -14.14 -14.99 -1.98
C ASP A 196 -15.63 -14.80 -1.63
N ALA A 197 -16.53 -14.95 -2.61
CA ALA A 197 -17.97 -14.91 -2.40
C ALA A 197 -18.41 -15.93 -1.34
N PHE A 198 -17.85 -17.14 -1.39
CA PHE A 198 -18.12 -18.18 -0.42
C PHE A 198 -17.64 -17.78 0.99
N ARG A 199 -16.44 -17.20 1.12
CA ARG A 199 -15.91 -16.69 2.39
C ARG A 199 -16.77 -15.56 2.97
N TRP A 200 -17.26 -14.65 2.13
CA TRP A 200 -18.17 -13.58 2.59
C TRP A 200 -19.51 -14.16 3.05
N TRP A 201 -20.06 -15.15 2.34
CA TRP A 201 -21.29 -15.80 2.78
C TRP A 201 -21.11 -16.52 4.12
N GLN A 202 -20.01 -17.26 4.31
CA GLN A 202 -19.70 -17.90 5.59
C GLN A 202 -19.52 -16.87 6.72
N SER A 203 -18.92 -15.72 6.41
CA SER A 203 -18.78 -14.64 7.38
C SER A 203 -20.13 -14.06 7.78
N PHE A 204 -21.05 -13.88 6.82
CA PHE A 204 -22.42 -13.45 7.10
C PHE A 204 -23.15 -14.45 8.01
N GLU A 205 -23.06 -15.75 7.71
CA GLU A 205 -23.70 -16.80 8.53
C GLU A 205 -23.13 -16.85 9.95
N ARG A 206 -21.83 -16.62 10.10
CA ARG A 206 -21.16 -16.53 11.40
C ARG A 206 -21.65 -15.33 12.20
N VAL A 207 -21.65 -14.12 11.62
CA VAL A 207 -22.15 -12.90 12.28
C VAL A 207 -23.58 -13.09 12.76
N ARG A 208 -24.45 -13.65 11.90
CA ARG A 208 -25.85 -13.92 12.26
C ARG A 208 -26.01 -14.92 13.41
N ARG A 209 -25.15 -15.94 13.49
CA ARG A 209 -25.20 -16.96 14.54
C ARG A 209 -24.69 -16.43 15.88
N GLU A 210 -23.58 -15.69 15.85
CA GLU A 210 -22.91 -15.19 17.06
C GLU A 210 -23.65 -14.00 17.68
N ASN A 211 -24.35 -13.22 16.86
CA ASN A 211 -25.06 -12.03 17.28
C ASN A 211 -26.46 -11.93 16.65
N PRO A 212 -27.42 -12.79 17.04
CA PRO A 212 -28.75 -12.84 16.43
C PRO A 212 -29.58 -11.55 16.60
N ASN A 213 -29.17 -10.67 17.53
CA ASN A 213 -29.84 -9.41 17.84
C ASN A 213 -29.06 -8.15 17.38
N HIS A 214 -27.96 -8.29 16.61
CA HIS A 214 -27.16 -7.14 16.20
C HIS A 214 -27.83 -6.29 15.11
N ASP A 215 -27.40 -5.02 15.12
CA ASP A 215 -27.79 -3.98 14.17
C ASP A 215 -27.46 -4.39 12.72
N ALA A 216 -28.32 -3.96 11.81
CA ALA A 216 -28.21 -4.14 10.37
C ALA A 216 -26.82 -3.78 9.83
N LEU A 217 -26.14 -2.83 10.49
CA LEU A 217 -24.83 -2.30 10.12
C LEU A 217 -23.73 -3.37 10.01
N GLU A 218 -23.68 -4.41 10.85
CA GLU A 218 -22.57 -5.37 10.80
C GLU A 218 -22.61 -6.27 9.57
N VAL A 219 -23.81 -6.67 9.13
CA VAL A 219 -23.96 -7.57 7.99
C VAL A 219 -23.93 -6.83 6.64
N ARG A 220 -24.13 -5.51 6.62
CA ARG A 220 -24.10 -4.70 5.38
C ARG A 220 -22.75 -4.78 4.67
N GLY A 221 -21.65 -4.63 5.40
CA GLY A 221 -20.30 -4.66 4.82
C GLY A 221 -19.99 -6.01 4.17
N VAL A 222 -20.28 -7.10 4.89
CA VAL A 222 -20.07 -8.47 4.41
C VAL A 222 -20.94 -8.78 3.19
N LEU A 223 -22.23 -8.42 3.23
CA LEU A 223 -23.15 -8.69 2.12
C LEU A 223 -22.86 -7.81 0.89
N ALA A 224 -22.27 -6.63 1.07
CA ALA A 224 -21.84 -5.77 -0.03
C ALA A 224 -20.68 -6.42 -0.82
N ALA A 225 -19.65 -6.91 -0.12
CA ALA A 225 -18.54 -7.63 -0.75
C ALA A 225 -19.01 -8.92 -1.45
N TYR A 226 -19.88 -9.69 -0.78
CA TYR A 226 -20.53 -10.84 -1.40
C TYR A 226 -21.22 -10.47 -2.72
N MET A 227 -22.02 -9.39 -2.74
CA MET A 227 -22.70 -8.97 -3.96
C MET A 227 -21.72 -8.54 -5.04
N ALA A 228 -20.65 -7.84 -4.68
CA ALA A 228 -19.60 -7.45 -5.62
C ALA A 228 -19.05 -8.68 -6.37
N ASP A 229 -18.70 -9.75 -5.65
CA ASP A 229 -18.25 -11.00 -6.26
C ASP A 229 -19.32 -11.65 -7.12
N LYS A 230 -20.60 -11.61 -6.71
CA LYS A 230 -21.70 -12.13 -7.54
C LYS A 230 -21.82 -11.36 -8.86
N TYR A 231 -21.61 -10.05 -8.87
CA TYR A 231 -21.53 -9.25 -10.09
C TYR A 231 -20.27 -9.57 -10.92
N LEU A 232 -19.14 -9.85 -10.27
CA LEU A 232 -17.93 -10.30 -10.97
C LEU A 232 -18.15 -11.63 -11.71
N LEU A 233 -18.92 -12.54 -11.13
CA LEU A 233 -19.26 -13.86 -11.66
C LEU A 233 -20.43 -13.86 -12.67
N GLY A 234 -21.13 -12.74 -12.89
CA GLY A 234 -22.37 -12.70 -13.68
C GLY A 234 -23.53 -13.47 -13.03
N GLN A 235 -23.58 -13.46 -11.69
CA GLN A 235 -24.56 -14.17 -10.86
C GLN A 235 -25.36 -13.19 -9.98
N GLU A 236 -25.53 -11.95 -10.43
CA GLU A 236 -26.19 -10.88 -9.69
C GLU A 236 -27.65 -11.19 -9.36
N GLU A 237 -28.38 -11.87 -10.25
CA GLU A 237 -29.77 -12.26 -9.99
C GLU A 237 -29.89 -13.23 -8.81
N ASP A 238 -29.01 -14.23 -8.74
CA ASP A 238 -28.92 -15.17 -7.62
C ASP A 238 -28.49 -14.43 -6.34
N GLY A 239 -27.50 -13.54 -6.44
CA GLY A 239 -27.05 -12.70 -5.33
C GLY A 239 -28.20 -11.88 -4.74
N TRP A 240 -28.94 -11.13 -5.57
CA TRP A 240 -30.07 -10.32 -5.13
C TRP A 240 -31.21 -11.15 -4.58
N ARG A 241 -31.49 -12.33 -5.15
CA ARG A 241 -32.49 -13.26 -4.60
C ARG A 241 -32.11 -13.68 -3.17
N ARG A 242 -30.85 -14.04 -2.92
CA ARG A 242 -30.36 -14.40 -1.58
C ARG A 242 -30.37 -13.21 -0.62
N LEU A 243 -29.87 -12.05 -1.03
CA LEU A 243 -29.90 -10.84 -0.20
C LEU A 243 -31.33 -10.48 0.22
N ARG A 244 -32.30 -10.54 -0.69
CA ARG A 244 -33.71 -10.32 -0.38
C ARG A 244 -34.29 -11.35 0.59
N GLN A 245 -33.75 -12.56 0.64
CA GLN A 245 -34.21 -13.58 1.58
C GLN A 245 -33.66 -13.33 2.99
N VAL A 246 -32.41 -12.91 3.10
CA VAL A 246 -31.71 -12.85 4.40
C VAL A 246 -31.69 -11.46 5.03
N TYR A 247 -31.74 -10.38 4.24
CA TYR A 247 -31.76 -9.01 4.76
C TYR A 247 -33.20 -8.54 5.01
N ARG A 248 -33.61 -8.55 6.28
CA ARG A 248 -34.99 -8.28 6.73
C ARG A 248 -35.11 -7.05 7.64
N TYR A 249 -34.06 -6.24 7.71
CA TYR A 249 -34.03 -5.00 8.47
C TYR A 249 -34.88 -3.89 7.82
N SER A 250 -35.28 -2.90 8.61
CA SER A 250 -36.21 -1.83 8.19
C SER A 250 -35.64 -0.90 7.10
N ASP A 251 -34.33 -0.78 7.01
CA ASP A 251 -33.57 0.05 6.07
C ASP A 251 -33.27 -0.65 4.73
N ARG A 252 -33.76 -1.88 4.55
CA ARG A 252 -33.48 -2.76 3.40
C ARG A 252 -33.51 -2.06 2.04
N GLU A 253 -34.57 -1.30 1.76
CA GLU A 253 -34.73 -0.68 0.45
C GLU A 253 -33.70 0.44 0.22
N GLN A 254 -33.34 1.18 1.28
CA GLN A 254 -32.26 2.16 1.24
C GLN A 254 -30.92 1.47 0.99
N TYR A 255 -30.57 0.45 1.79
CA TYR A 255 -29.32 -0.30 1.63
C TYR A 255 -29.18 -0.92 0.24
N PHE A 256 -30.25 -1.51 -0.31
CA PHE A 256 -30.22 -2.09 -1.65
C PHE A 256 -30.05 -1.04 -2.75
N SER A 257 -30.66 0.14 -2.58
CA SER A 257 -30.47 1.26 -3.51
C SER A 257 -29.03 1.77 -3.50
N GLU A 258 -28.47 1.99 -2.31
CA GLU A 258 -27.08 2.42 -2.11
C GLU A 258 -26.09 1.41 -2.70
N LEU A 259 -26.29 0.11 -2.41
CA LEU A 259 -25.43 -0.96 -2.93
C LEU A 259 -25.47 -1.03 -4.46
N ARG A 260 -26.64 -0.89 -5.09
CA ARG A 260 -26.75 -0.86 -6.56
C ARG A 260 -25.98 0.31 -7.17
N SER A 261 -26.18 1.51 -6.63
CA SER A 261 -25.51 2.72 -7.11
C SER A 261 -24.01 2.58 -6.98
N PHE A 262 -23.53 2.15 -5.81
CA PHE A 262 -22.13 1.93 -5.54
C PHE A 262 -21.50 0.90 -6.49
N LEU A 263 -22.12 -0.27 -6.67
CA LEU A 263 -21.60 -1.31 -7.57
C LEU A 263 -21.55 -0.88 -9.04
N ARG A 264 -22.46 0.01 -9.47
CA ARG A 264 -22.41 0.62 -10.81
C ARG A 264 -21.28 1.63 -10.92
N GLU A 265 -21.18 2.54 -9.97
CA GLU A 265 -20.16 3.60 -9.95
C GLU A 265 -18.74 3.03 -9.85
N THR A 266 -18.59 1.89 -9.19
CA THR A 266 -17.29 1.21 -9.01
C THR A 266 -16.97 0.19 -10.11
N GLY A 267 -17.87 -0.02 -11.08
CA GLY A 267 -17.64 -0.85 -12.28
C GLY A 267 -17.90 -2.36 -12.12
N TYR A 268 -18.55 -2.78 -11.02
CA TYR A 268 -18.97 -4.17 -10.82
C TYR A 268 -20.21 -4.50 -11.66
N ALA A 269 -21.18 -3.60 -11.68
CA ALA A 269 -22.34 -3.70 -12.57
C ALA A 269 -21.99 -3.08 -13.92
N ARG A 270 -22.07 -3.89 -14.98
CA ARG A 270 -21.87 -3.47 -16.38
C ARG A 270 -23.20 -3.22 -17.07
#